data_AF-A0A673HBV4-F1
#
_entry.id   AF-A0A673HBV4-F1
#
_cell.length_a   1.000
_cell.length_b   1.000
_cell.length_c   1.000
_cell.angle_alpha   90.00
_cell.angle_beta   90.00
_cell.angle_gamma   90.00
#
_symmetry.space_group_name_H-M   'P 1'
#
loop_
_entity.id
_entity.type
_entity.pdbx_description
1 polymer ?
#
loop_
_entity_poly.entity_id
_entity_poly.type
_entity_poly.pdbx_seq_one_letter_code
_entity_poly.pdbx_strand_id
1 'polypeptide(L)' 'MSLFQSALDFLAGPGGSAAASRDQNDFVGQVVELGDLKLRIKRVIAEGGFAFVYEAQDLGSSKDYALKV' A
#
# COMPACT_ATOMS: atom_id res chain seq x y z
N MET A 1 -13.09 11.25 31.98
CA MET A 1 -12.30 11.17 30.73
C MET A 1 -12.84 10.01 29.92
N SER A 2 -13.57 10.31 28.84
CA SER A 2 -14.43 9.37 28.12
C SER A 2 -13.63 8.55 27.10
N LEU A 3 -13.49 7.25 27.34
CA LEU A 3 -12.94 6.26 26.40
C LEU A 3 -13.73 6.22 25.08
N PHE A 4 -15.01 6.60 25.12
CA PHE A 4 -15.87 6.67 23.93
C PHE A 4 -15.52 7.83 22.99
N GLN A 5 -14.83 8.86 23.47
CA GLN A 5 -14.39 9.98 22.62
C GLN A 5 -13.21 9.59 21.73
N SER A 6 -12.34 8.69 22.20
CA SER A 6 -11.13 8.25 21.46
C SER A 6 -11.46 7.35 20.27
N ALA A 7 -12.50 6.53 20.36
CA ALA A 7 -12.89 5.67 19.24
C ALA A 7 -13.54 6.49 18.11
N LEU A 8 -14.40 7.44 18.44
CA LEU A 8 -15.09 8.28 17.45
C LEU A 8 -14.15 9.19 16.66
N ASP A 9 -13.06 9.68 17.25
CA ASP A 9 -12.06 10.48 16.54
C ASP A 9 -11.24 9.62 15.53
N PHE A 10 -11.00 8.35 15.88
CA PHE A 10 -10.41 7.38 14.95
C PHE A 10 -11.36 7.00 13.80
N LEU A 11 -12.68 7.10 14.02
CA LEU A 11 -13.67 6.80 12.98
C LEU A 11 -14.05 8.05 12.15
N ALA A 12 -13.86 9.26 12.67
CA ALA A 12 -14.29 10.52 12.03
C ALA A 12 -13.15 11.27 11.32
N GLY A 13 -11.89 10.83 11.45
CA GLY A 13 -10.79 11.28 10.60
C GLY A 13 -11.03 10.96 9.12
N PRO A 14 -10.45 11.71 8.17
CA PRO A 14 -10.73 11.57 6.73
C PRO A 14 -10.24 10.20 6.25
N GLY A 15 -11.12 9.20 6.32
CA GLY A 15 -10.81 7.79 6.10
C GLY A 15 -11.78 6.79 6.75
N GLY A 16 -12.71 7.25 7.61
CA GLY A 16 -13.75 6.45 8.24
C GLY A 16 -14.86 5.97 7.30
N SER A 17 -14.61 4.88 6.57
CA SER A 17 -15.57 3.88 6.06
C SER A 17 -14.86 2.99 5.03
N ALA A 18 -15.21 1.69 5.01
CA ALA A 18 -14.74 0.62 4.12
C ALA A 18 -13.60 -0.29 4.64
N ALA A 19 -13.83 -0.92 5.80
CA ALA A 19 -13.07 -2.08 6.29
C ALA A 19 -13.47 -3.41 5.57
N ALA A 20 -13.54 -3.41 4.24
CA ALA A 20 -13.77 -4.64 3.46
C ALA A 20 -13.23 -4.62 2.01
N SER A 21 -12.39 -3.65 1.63
CA SER A 21 -11.76 -3.60 0.29
C SER A 21 -10.40 -2.87 0.26
N ARG A 22 -9.72 -2.74 1.41
CA ARG A 22 -8.48 -1.94 1.52
C ARG A 22 -7.19 -2.74 1.35
N ASP A 23 -7.20 -4.05 1.56
CA ASP A 23 -5.94 -4.82 1.67
C ASP A 23 -5.21 -5.08 0.35
N GLN A 24 -5.86 -4.92 -0.81
CA GLN A 24 -5.27 -5.31 -2.11
C GLN A 24 -4.60 -4.14 -2.85
N ASN A 25 -5.02 -2.91 -2.56
CA ASN A 25 -4.43 -1.67 -3.11
C ASN A 25 -3.49 -0.97 -2.11
N ASP A 26 -3.39 -1.46 -0.87
CA ASP A 26 -2.62 -0.81 0.19
C ASP A 26 -1.13 -0.67 -0.16
N PHE A 27 -0.58 -1.58 -0.98
CA PHE A 27 0.79 -1.51 -1.44
C PHE A 27 1.06 -0.36 -2.42
N VAL A 28 0.05 0.13 -3.15
CA VAL A 28 0.25 1.19 -4.14
C VAL A 28 0.56 2.52 -3.43
N GLY A 29 1.72 3.09 -3.73
CA GLY A 29 2.24 4.29 -3.07
C GLY A 29 3.19 4.00 -1.91
N GLN A 30 3.29 2.75 -1.44
CA GLN A 30 4.28 2.35 -0.45
C GLN A 30 5.69 2.24 -1.05
N VAL A 31 6.70 2.37 -0.18
CA VAL A 31 8.09 2.11 -0.53
C VAL A 31 8.49 0.79 0.11
N VAL A 32 8.89 -0.17 -0.73
CA VAL A 32 9.38 -1.48 -0.30
C VAL A 32 10.90 -1.46 -0.37
N GLU A 33 11.54 -1.83 0.73
CA GLU A 33 12.99 -1.95 0.83
C GLU A 33 13.41 -3.41 0.57
N LEU A 34 14.18 -3.64 -0.49
CA LEU A 34 14.78 -4.94 -0.81
C LEU A 34 16.31 -4.79 -0.84
N GLY A 35 16.95 -5.12 0.28
CA GLY A 35 18.39 -4.88 0.44
C GLY A 35 18.69 -3.39 0.30
N ASP A 36 19.54 -3.04 -0.67
CA ASP A 36 19.91 -1.64 -0.95
C ASP A 36 18.91 -0.93 -1.89
N LEU A 37 17.91 -1.65 -2.43
CA LEU A 37 16.92 -1.10 -3.35
C LEU A 37 15.71 -0.55 -2.58
N LYS A 38 15.30 0.67 -2.91
CA LYS A 38 14.06 1.28 -2.41
C LYS A 38 13.08 1.46 -3.55
N LEU A 39 12.10 0.56 -3.62
CA LEU A 39 11.14 0.52 -4.72
C LEU A 39 9.82 1.14 -4.28
N ARG A 40 9.39 2.22 -4.95
CA ARG A 40 8.07 2.81 -4.78
C ARG A 40 7.07 2.09 -5.67
N ILE A 41 6.07 1.46 -5.08
CA ILE A 41 5.00 0.81 -5.84
C ILE A 41 4.12 1.88 -6.49
N LYS A 42 3.95 1.81 -7.82
CA LYS A 42 3.15 2.74 -8.61
C LYS A 42 1.72 2.26 -8.84
N ARG A 43 1.55 0.98 -9.17
CA ARG A 43 0.24 0.37 -9.47
C ARG A 43 0.36 -1.15 -9.57
N VAL A 44 -0.78 -1.84 -9.50
CA VAL A 44 -0.90 -3.24 -9.90
C VAL A 44 -0.87 -3.31 -11.43
N ILE A 45 -0.12 -4.27 -11.98
CA ILE A 45 -0.07 -4.55 -13.43
C ILE A 45 -0.63 -5.93 -13.80
N ALA A 46 -0.68 -6.87 -12.84
CA ALA A 46 -1.37 -8.13 -13.03
C ALA A 46 -1.88 -8.68 -11.70
N GLU A 47 -3.03 -9.33 -11.75
CA GLU A 47 -3.58 -10.13 -10.66
C GLU A 47 -3.62 -11.60 -11.09
N GLY A 48 -3.32 -12.50 -10.17
CA GLY A 48 -3.43 -13.93 -10.37
C GLY A 48 -3.88 -14.61 -9.08
N GLY A 49 -4.48 -15.80 -9.21
CA GLY A 49 -4.96 -16.55 -8.05
C GLY A 49 -3.87 -16.97 -7.04
N PHE A 50 -2.60 -16.78 -7.39
CA PHE A 50 -1.44 -17.11 -6.56
C PHE A 50 -0.62 -15.90 -6.13
N ALA A 51 -0.64 -14.80 -6.89
CA ALA A 51 0.27 -13.68 -6.70
C ALA A 51 -0.24 -12.42 -7.40
N PHE A 52 0.16 -11.27 -6.88
CA PHE A 52 -0.03 -9.97 -7.54
C PHE A 52 1.29 -9.48 -8.11
N VAL A 53 1.22 -8.83 -9.26
CA VAL A 53 2.37 -8.17 -9.88
C VAL A 53 2.14 -6.68 -9.86
N TYR A 54 3.09 -5.94 -9.29
CA TYR A 54 3.07 -4.51 -9.18
C TYR A 54 4.17 -3.89 -10.04
N GLU A 55 3.89 -2.74 -10.65
CA GLU A 55 4.92 -1.86 -11.16
C GLU A 55 5.51 -1.07 -9.98
N ALA A 56 6.82 -1.14 -9.82
CA ALA A 56 7.55 -0.42 -8.80
C ALA A 56 8.70 0.37 -9.44
N GLN A 57 9.00 1.55 -8.93
CA GLN A 57 10.10 2.38 -9.42
C GLN A 57 11.17 2.53 -8.34
N ASP A 58 12.42 2.28 -8.70
CA ASP A 58 13.54 2.54 -7.80
C ASP A 58 13.74 4.04 -7.61
N LEU A 59 13.75 4.47 -6.36
CA LEU A 59 13.95 5.86 -5.98
C LEU A 59 15.38 6.36 -6.26
N GLY A 60 16.37 5.46 -6.29
CA GLY A 60 17.76 5.81 -6.54
C GLY A 60 18.11 5.97 -8.02
N SER A 61 17.65 5.04 -8.87
CA SER A 61 18.00 5.01 -10.30
C SER A 61 16.86 5.36 -11.26
N SER A 62 15.65 5.62 -10.75
CA SER A 62 14.42 5.82 -11.54
C SER A 62 14.06 4.67 -12.48
N LYS A 63 14.70 3.50 -12.33
CA LYS A 63 14.37 2.29 -13.10
C LYS A 63 13.06 1.70 -12.63
N ASP A 64 12.23 1.30 -13.58
CA ASP A 64 10.97 0.59 -13.30
C ASP A 64 11.23 -0.93 -13.21
N TYR A 65 10.54 -1.58 -12.27
CA TYR A 65 10.63 -2.99 -11.92
C TYR A 65 9.22 -3.58 -11.80
N ALA A 66 9.12 -4.89 -12.00
CA ALA A 66 7.92 -5.67 -11.70
C ALA A 66 8.14 -6.44 -10.39
N LEU A 67 7.36 -6.11 -9.35
CA LEU A 67 7.38 -6.80 -8.06
C LEU A 67 6.26 -7.84 -8.04
N LYS A 68 6.61 -9.12 -8.00
CA LYS A 68 5.66 -10.21 -7.79
C LYS A 68 5.72 -10.64 -6.32
N VAL A 69 4.59 -10.53 -5.64
CA VAL A 69 4.42 -10.91 -4.22
C VAL A 69 3.77 -12.27 -4.14
#